data_AF-A0A9D4EGL5-F1
#
_entry.id   AF-A0A9D4EGL5-F1
#
_cell.length_a   1.000
_cell.length_b   1.000
_cell.length_c   1.000
_cell.angle_alpha   90.00
_cell.angle_beta   90.00
_cell.angle_gamma   90.00
#
_symmetry.space_group_name_H-M   'P 1'
#
loop_
_entity.id
_entity.type
_entity.pdbx_description
1 polymer ?
#
loop_
_entity_poly.entity_id
_entity_poly.type
_entity_poly.pdbx_seq_one_letter_code
_entity_poly.pdbx_strand_id
1 'polypeptide(L)'
;MLLLLLLLLLLLLLLLLLLLLLLLLLLLLLLLLLLLLLLLLLLPLLLLLLLLLLLLLLLLLLLVLLLLVLLPPPPPPPPPPPPRLLLLLLLLLPLLLLLLPLLLLLLLLLPLLLLLLLLLLLLLLLLLLLLLLLLLLLLLLLLLLLLLLLQLLLLLLLLLLLLLLLLLLLLLLLLHHHHHSQ
;
A
#
# COMPACT_ATOMS: atom_id res chain seq x y z
N MET A 1 -48.12 0.09 16.34
CA MET A 1 -47.41 0.91 15.33
C MET A 1 -46.01 1.31 15.79
N LEU A 2 -45.83 1.85 17.00
CA LEU A 2 -44.51 2.32 17.46
C LEU A 2 -43.47 1.22 17.75
N LEU A 3 -43.87 0.10 18.37
CA LEU A 3 -43.01 -1.07 18.56
C LEU A 3 -42.47 -1.60 17.21
N LEU A 4 -43.32 -1.63 16.19
CA LEU A 4 -42.97 -2.04 14.84
C LEU A 4 -41.92 -1.09 14.22
N LEU A 5 -42.08 0.22 14.43
CA LEU A 5 -41.12 1.23 13.96
C LEU A 5 -39.76 1.10 14.67
N LEU A 6 -39.76 0.83 15.98
CA LEU A 6 -38.52 0.60 16.74
C LEU A 6 -37.80 -0.68 16.30
N LEU A 7 -38.55 -1.76 16.07
CA LEU A 7 -38.02 -3.02 15.53
C LEU A 7 -37.42 -2.83 14.13
N LEU A 8 -38.13 -2.10 13.26
CA LEU A 8 -37.66 -1.78 11.90
C LEU A 8 -36.34 -0.99 11.94
N LEU A 9 -36.24 -0.01 12.84
CA LEU A 9 -35.03 0.79 12.99
C LEU A 9 -33.85 -0.04 13.51
N LEU A 10 -34.09 -0.92 14.49
CA LEU A 10 -33.06 -1.83 15.01
C LEU A 10 -32.57 -2.79 13.91
N LEU A 11 -33.48 -3.31 13.09
CA LEU A 11 -33.14 -4.17 11.96
C LEU A 11 -32.31 -3.42 10.92
N LEU A 12 -32.68 -2.18 10.60
CA LEU A 12 -31.93 -1.30 9.69
C LEU A 12 -30.51 -1.05 10.22
N LEU A 13 -30.39 -0.78 11.52
CA LEU A 13 -29.11 -0.59 12.20
C LEU A 13 -28.21 -1.82 12.07
N LEU A 14 -28.76 -3.01 12.34
CA LEU A 14 -28.04 -4.27 12.25
C LEU A 14 -27.59 -4.55 10.81
N LEU A 15 -28.47 -4.32 9.83
CA LEU A 15 -28.16 -4.49 8.42
C LEU A 15 -27.03 -3.54 7.98
N LEU A 16 -27.09 -2.28 8.42
CA LEU A 16 -26.06 -1.28 8.14
C LEU A 16 -24.70 -1.71 8.73
N LEU A 17 -24.69 -2.22 9.95
CA LEU A 17 -23.48 -2.74 10.61
C LEU A 17 -22.91 -3.96 9.88
N LEU A 18 -23.76 -4.90 9.45
CA LEU A 18 -23.33 -6.07 8.70
C LEU A 18 -22.73 -5.67 7.33
N LEU A 19 -23.39 -4.74 6.63
CA LEU A 19 -22.89 -4.20 5.36
C LEU A 19 -21.53 -3.53 5.55
N LEU A 20 -21.34 -2.79 6.64
CA LEU A 20 -20.05 -2.20 7.00
C LEU A 20 -18.97 -3.26 7.18
N LEU A 21 -19.25 -4.28 7.98
CA LEU A 21 -18.28 -5.34 8.26
C LEU A 21 -17.86 -6.05 6.96
N LEU A 22 -18.83 -6.33 6.08
CA LEU A 22 -18.57 -6.92 4.77
C LEU A 22 -17.70 -6.01 3.89
N LEU A 23 -18.00 -4.72 3.85
CA LEU A 23 -17.26 -3.75 3.05
C LEU A 23 -15.82 -3.58 3.54
N LEU A 24 -15.63 -3.53 4.86
CA LEU A 24 -14.32 -3.51 5.49
C LEU A 24 -13.52 -4.77 5.16
N LEU A 25 -14.15 -5.95 5.25
CA LEU A 25 -13.51 -7.23 4.92
C LEU A 25 -13.11 -7.29 3.43
N LEU A 26 -14.00 -6.84 2.54
CA LEU A 26 -13.73 -6.78 1.10
C LEU A 26 -12.55 -5.85 0.80
N LEU A 27 -12.50 -4.69 1.45
CA LEU A 27 -11.40 -3.75 1.28
C LEU A 27 -10.09 -4.31 1.82
N LEU A 28 -10.11 -4.96 2.98
CA LEU A 28 -8.93 -5.62 3.55
C LEU A 28 -8.41 -6.71 2.62
N LEU A 29 -9.31 -7.50 2.04
CA LEU A 29 -8.97 -8.52 1.05
C LEU A 29 -8.36 -7.91 -0.20
N LEU A 30 -8.94 -6.82 -0.72
CA LEU A 30 -8.41 -6.08 -1.86
C LEU A 30 -7.00 -5.55 -1.59
N LEU A 31 -6.79 -4.99 -0.40
CA LEU A 31 -5.50 -4.50 0.06
C LEU A 31 -4.46 -5.64 0.11
N LEU A 32 -4.83 -6.78 0.70
CA LEU A 32 -3.97 -7.96 0.79
C LEU A 32 -3.61 -8.49 -0.60
N LEU A 33 -4.58 -8.56 -1.51
CA LEU A 33 -4.38 -8.99 -2.88
C LEU A 33 -3.43 -8.04 -3.63
N LEU A 34 -3.62 -6.74 -3.48
CA LEU A 34 -2.75 -5.72 -4.07
C LEU A 34 -1.31 -5.85 -3.54
N LEU A 35 -1.15 -6.05 -2.23
CA LEU A 35 0.15 -6.28 -1.61
C LEU A 35 0.81 -7.57 -2.12
N LEU A 36 0.06 -8.64 -2.29
CA LEU A 36 0.56 -9.91 -2.83
C LEU A 36 1.00 -9.76 -4.29
N LEU A 37 0.17 -9.13 -5.13
CA LEU A 37 0.47 -8.85 -6.52
C LEU A 37 1.74 -8.00 -6.65
N LEU A 38 1.88 -7.01 -5.79
CA LEU A 38 3.08 -6.20 -5.69
C LEU A 38 4.30 -7.06 -5.35
N LEU A 39 4.23 -7.86 -4.29
CA LEU A 39 5.35 -8.70 -3.88
C LEU A 39 5.79 -9.62 -5.03
N LEU A 40 4.81 -10.20 -5.72
CA LEU A 40 5.03 -11.05 -6.90
C LEU A 40 5.71 -10.29 -8.04
N LEU A 41 5.40 -9.01 -8.24
CA LEU A 41 6.00 -8.17 -9.28
C LEU A 41 7.38 -7.62 -8.88
N LEU A 42 7.59 -7.29 -7.60
CA LEU A 42 8.86 -6.78 -7.10
C LEU A 42 9.93 -7.87 -7.01
N LEU A 43 9.56 -9.10 -6.65
CA LEU A 43 10.50 -10.21 -6.51
C LEU A 43 11.37 -10.46 -7.76
N PRO A 44 10.83 -10.61 -8.98
CA PRO A 44 11.65 -10.81 -10.17
C PRO A 44 12.49 -9.59 -10.51
N LEU A 45 12.00 -8.37 -10.25
CA LEU A 45 12.76 -7.13 -10.47
C LEU A 45 13.97 -7.05 -9.53
N LEU A 46 13.79 -7.40 -8.27
CA LEU A 46 14.87 -7.43 -7.28
C LEU A 46 15.89 -8.53 -7.62
N LEU A 47 15.43 -9.71 -8.05
CA LEU A 47 16.30 -10.78 -8.51
C LEU A 47 17.12 -10.35 -9.74
N LEU A 48 16.48 -9.67 -10.70
CA LEU A 48 17.16 -9.15 -11.87
C LEU A 48 18.20 -8.08 -11.51
N LEU A 49 17.85 -7.16 -10.60
CA LEU A 49 18.78 -6.15 -10.08
C LEU A 49 19.99 -6.80 -9.41
N LEU A 50 19.76 -7.82 -8.56
CA LEU A 50 20.82 -8.55 -7.88
C LEU A 50 21.74 -9.26 -8.89
N LEU A 51 21.16 -9.93 -9.89
CA LEU A 51 21.91 -10.61 -10.94
C LEU A 51 22.74 -9.61 -11.78
N LEU A 52 22.18 -8.45 -12.10
CA LEU A 52 22.87 -7.39 -12.84
C LEU A 52 24.03 -6.79 -12.02
N LEU A 53 23.84 -6.57 -10.71
CA LEU A 53 24.89 -6.13 -9.80
C LEU A 53 26.02 -7.17 -9.70
N LEU A 54 25.68 -8.45 -9.55
CA LEU A 54 26.66 -9.54 -9.50
C LEU A 54 27.46 -9.63 -10.80
N LEU A 55 26.77 -9.51 -11.95
CA LEU A 55 27.42 -9.48 -13.26
C LEU A 55 28.38 -8.29 -13.38
N LEU A 56 27.95 -7.10 -12.97
CA LEU A 56 28.81 -5.90 -12.96
C LEU A 56 30.06 -6.12 -12.11
N LEU A 57 29.88 -6.66 -10.90
CA LEU A 57 30.98 -6.93 -9.98
C LEU A 57 31.97 -7.94 -10.58
N LEU A 58 31.47 -9.02 -11.19
CA LEU A 58 32.29 -10.02 -11.85
C LEU A 58 33.06 -9.43 -13.03
N LEU A 59 32.40 -8.61 -13.86
CA LEU A 59 33.02 -7.92 -14.99
C LEU A 59 34.09 -6.93 -14.53
N LEU A 60 33.82 -6.16 -13.47
CA LEU A 60 34.77 -5.23 -12.87
C LEU A 60 35.98 -5.98 -12.31
N LEU A 61 35.75 -7.08 -11.58
CA LEU A 61 36.82 -7.92 -11.05
C LEU A 61 37.69 -8.50 -12.17
N LEU A 62 37.06 -9.02 -13.24
CA LEU A 62 37.76 -9.52 -14.41
C LEU A 62 38.62 -8.42 -15.06
N LEU A 63 38.07 -7.22 -15.21
CA LEU A 63 38.79 -6.07 -15.76
C LEU A 63 39.99 -5.70 -14.87
N VAL A 64 39.82 -5.65 -13.55
CA VAL A 64 40.90 -5.36 -12.60
C VAL A 64 41.99 -6.43 -12.68
N LEU A 65 41.62 -7.72 -12.68
CA LEU A 65 42.58 -8.82 -12.82
C LEU A 65 43.33 -8.73 -14.15
N LEU A 66 42.64 -8.38 -15.24
CA LEU A 66 43.25 -8.19 -16.54
C LEU A 66 44.28 -7.04 -16.51
N LEU A 67 43.92 -5.92 -15.89
CA LEU A 67 44.82 -4.79 -15.74
C LEU A 67 46.04 -5.17 -14.90
N LEU A 68 45.86 -5.88 -13.78
CA LEU A 68 46.97 -6.35 -12.94
C LEU A 68 47.94 -7.28 -13.68
N VAL A 69 47.43 -8.12 -14.59
CA VAL A 69 48.26 -8.99 -15.43
C VAL A 69 49.00 -8.20 -16.52
N LEU A 70 48.39 -7.11 -17.01
CA LEU A 70 48.94 -6.27 -18.09
C LEU A 70 49.90 -5.17 -17.59
N LEU A 71 49.83 -4.77 -16.31
CA LEU A 71 50.78 -3.83 -15.71
C LEU A 71 52.06 -4.56 -15.25
N PRO A 72 53.23 -4.37 -15.90
CA PRO A 72 54.48 -4.92 -15.38
C PRO A 72 54.91 -4.21 -14.08
N PRO A 73 55.67 -4.87 -13.17
CA PRO A 73 56.29 -4.19 -12.04
C PRO A 73 57.28 -3.10 -12.51
N PRO A 74 57.56 -2.05 -11.71
CA PRO A 74 58.46 -0.97 -12.11
C PRO A 74 59.87 -1.52 -12.38
N PRO A 75 60.49 -1.21 -13.54
CA PRO A 75 61.71 -1.90 -13.98
C PRO A 75 63.00 -1.24 -13.43
N PRO A 76 64.09 -2.00 -13.15
CA PRO A 76 65.41 -1.64 -13.67
C PRO A 76 65.43 -1.87 -15.20
N PRO A 77 66.19 -1.08 -16.00
CA PRO A 77 65.97 -0.87 -17.43
C PRO A 77 65.75 -2.16 -18.27
N PRO A 78 64.75 -2.18 -19.17
CA PRO A 78 64.20 -3.43 -19.72
C PRO A 78 64.95 -3.99 -20.95
N PRO A 79 65.11 -5.32 -21.08
CA PRO A 79 65.23 -6.01 -22.36
C PRO A 79 63.87 -6.07 -23.10
N PRO A 80 63.84 -6.30 -24.43
CA PRO A 80 62.61 -6.27 -25.24
C PRO A 80 61.51 -7.22 -24.71
N PRO A 81 60.22 -6.84 -24.83
CA PRO A 81 59.12 -7.65 -24.32
C PRO A 81 59.03 -8.99 -25.05
N PRO A 82 58.81 -10.11 -24.34
CA PRO A 82 58.72 -11.42 -24.96
C PRO A 82 57.50 -11.51 -25.90
N PRO A 83 57.63 -12.12 -27.10
CA PRO A 83 56.58 -12.18 -28.13
C PRO A 83 55.29 -12.87 -27.66
N ARG A 84 55.37 -13.72 -26.64
CA ARG A 84 54.22 -14.36 -26.01
C ARG A 84 53.29 -13.34 -25.33
N LEU A 85 53.82 -12.27 -24.75
CA LEU A 85 53.02 -11.21 -24.12
C LEU A 85 52.31 -10.34 -25.16
N LEU A 86 52.95 -10.08 -26.31
CA LEU A 86 52.33 -9.33 -27.41
C LEU A 86 51.17 -10.11 -28.03
N LEU A 87 51.30 -11.43 -28.20
CA LEU A 87 50.21 -12.28 -28.66
C LEU A 87 49.05 -12.33 -27.66
N LEU A 88 49.37 -12.39 -26.37
CA LEU A 88 48.36 -12.36 -25.30
C LEU A 88 47.60 -11.02 -25.30
N LEU A 89 48.30 -9.90 -25.42
CA LEU A 89 47.70 -8.57 -25.51
C LEU A 89 46.83 -8.41 -26.76
N LEU A 90 47.26 -8.92 -27.91
CA LEU A 90 46.49 -8.89 -29.16
C LEU A 90 45.18 -9.70 -29.06
N LEU A 91 45.20 -10.83 -28.33
CA LEU A 91 44.01 -11.65 -28.08
C LEU A 91 43.06 -11.04 -27.05
N LEU A 92 43.58 -10.31 -26.05
CA LEU A 92 42.76 -9.66 -25.02
C LEU A 92 42.15 -8.33 -25.46
N LEU A 93 42.80 -7.60 -26.37
CA LEU A 93 42.31 -6.32 -26.87
C LEU A 93 40.87 -6.37 -27.43
N PRO A 94 40.48 -7.31 -28.31
CA PRO A 94 39.10 -7.39 -28.80
C PRO A 94 38.09 -7.72 -27.69
N LEU A 95 38.50 -8.52 -26.69
CA LEU A 95 37.67 -8.83 -25.53
C LEU A 95 37.42 -7.56 -24.68
N LEU A 96 38.46 -6.76 -24.44
CA LEU A 96 38.35 -5.47 -23.76
C LEU A 96 37.45 -4.49 -24.52
N LEU A 97 37.60 -4.41 -25.84
CA LEU A 97 36.77 -3.54 -26.69
C LEU A 97 35.30 -3.95 -26.70
N LEU A 98 34.99 -5.24 -26.51
CA LEU A 98 33.62 -5.74 -26.39
C LEU A 98 33.05 -5.55 -24.97
N LEU A 99 33.87 -5.73 -23.93
CA LEU A 99 33.43 -5.61 -22.54
C LEU A 99 33.14 -4.16 -22.13
N LEU A 100 33.92 -3.18 -22.61
CA LEU A 100 33.75 -1.77 -22.26
C LEU A 100 32.36 -1.21 -22.60
N PRO A 101 31.81 -1.33 -23.83
CA PRO A 101 30.47 -0.84 -24.14
C PRO A 101 29.39 -1.58 -23.36
N LEU A 102 29.57 -2.86 -23.04
CA LEU A 102 28.63 -3.64 -22.23
C LEU A 102 28.61 -3.15 -20.77
N LEU A 103 29.78 -2.86 -20.20
CA LEU A 103 29.90 -2.26 -18.86
C LEU A 103 29.26 -0.87 -18.82
N LEU A 104 29.49 -0.02 -19.83
CA LEU A 104 28.87 1.30 -19.94
C LEU A 104 27.34 1.20 -20.06
N LEU A 105 26.84 0.28 -20.89
CA LEU A 105 25.40 0.01 -21.01
C LEU A 105 24.81 -0.40 -19.66
N LEU A 106 25.46 -1.33 -18.96
CA LEU A 106 24.98 -1.84 -17.68
C LEU A 106 25.03 -0.76 -16.59
N LEU A 107 26.07 0.06 -16.58
CA LEU A 107 26.21 1.21 -15.68
C LEU A 107 25.11 2.25 -15.91
N LEU A 108 24.65 2.42 -17.15
CA LEU A 108 23.55 3.32 -17.50
C LEU A 108 22.16 2.71 -17.21
N LEU A 109 21.99 1.41 -17.42
CA LEU A 109 20.73 0.72 -17.17
C LEU A 109 20.42 0.55 -15.68
N LEU A 110 21.44 0.32 -14.85
CA LEU A 110 21.29 0.13 -13.40
C LEU A 110 20.55 1.30 -12.71
N PRO A 111 20.96 2.57 -12.84
CA PRO A 111 20.26 3.70 -12.21
C PRO A 111 18.85 3.90 -12.79
N LEU A 112 18.63 3.60 -14.08
CA LEU A 112 17.30 3.69 -14.68
C LEU A 112 16.35 2.63 -14.11
N LEU A 113 16.84 1.40 -13.89
CA LEU A 113 16.07 0.34 -13.26
C LEU A 113 15.77 0.65 -11.79
N LEU A 114 16.73 1.20 -11.06
CA LEU A 114 16.52 1.68 -9.69
C LEU A 114 15.49 2.81 -9.63
N LEU A 115 15.55 3.77 -10.57
CA LEU A 115 14.57 4.85 -10.67
C LEU A 115 13.16 4.30 -10.95
N LEU A 116 13.04 3.36 -11.88
CA LEU A 116 11.77 2.70 -12.20
C LEU A 116 11.20 1.98 -10.97
N LEU A 117 12.05 1.23 -10.25
CA LEU A 117 11.67 0.54 -9.01
C LEU A 117 11.17 1.54 -7.94
N LEU A 118 11.88 2.65 -7.78
CA LEU A 118 11.52 3.70 -6.83
C LEU A 118 10.22 4.40 -7.21
N LEU A 119 10.01 4.71 -8.49
CA LEU A 119 8.78 5.30 -8.99
C LEU A 119 7.59 4.37 -8.77
N LEU A 120 7.77 3.07 -9.04
CA LEU A 120 6.75 2.06 -8.81
C LEU A 120 6.38 1.96 -7.32
N LEU A 121 7.38 1.95 -6.44
CA LEU A 121 7.19 1.95 -4.98
C LEU A 121 6.45 3.20 -4.51
N LEU A 122 6.81 4.37 -5.04
CA LEU A 122 6.16 5.64 -4.71
C LEU A 122 4.69 5.66 -5.15
N LEU A 123 4.42 5.26 -6.40
CA LEU A 123 3.06 5.17 -6.94
C LEU A 123 2.19 4.25 -6.08
N LEU A 124 2.73 3.12 -5.66
CA LEU A 124 2.07 2.20 -4.76
C LEU A 124 1.78 2.83 -3.40
N LEU A 125 2.78 3.46 -2.78
CA LEU A 125 2.61 4.11 -1.48
C LEU A 125 1.48 5.15 -1.55
N LEU A 126 1.43 5.92 -2.63
CA LEU A 126 0.37 6.89 -2.89
C LEU A 126 -1.00 6.21 -3.02
N LEU A 127 -1.09 5.10 -3.78
CA LEU A 127 -2.33 4.34 -3.94
C LEU A 127 -2.82 3.77 -2.61
N LEU A 128 -1.90 3.22 -1.79
CA LEU A 128 -2.19 2.71 -0.46
C LEU A 128 -2.72 3.82 0.46
N LEU A 129 -2.06 4.97 0.46
CA LEU A 129 -2.47 6.13 1.24
C LEU A 129 -3.87 6.62 0.83
N LEU A 130 -4.13 6.69 -0.48
CA LEU A 130 -5.43 7.07 -1.02
C LEU A 130 -6.53 6.08 -0.59
N LEU A 131 -6.25 4.78 -0.65
CA LEU A 131 -7.18 3.73 -0.21
C LEU A 131 -7.49 3.86 1.29
N LEU A 132 -6.46 4.09 2.11
CA LEU A 132 -6.60 4.29 3.55
C LEU A 132 -7.42 5.56 3.86
N LEU A 133 -7.16 6.65 3.15
CA LEU A 133 -7.92 7.89 3.30
C LEU A 133 -9.39 7.69 2.94
N LEU A 134 -9.66 7.00 1.83
CA LEU A 134 -11.02 6.66 1.39
C LEU A 134 -11.75 5.82 2.45
N LEU A 135 -11.06 4.83 3.03
CA LEU A 135 -11.58 4.01 4.12
C LEU A 135 -11.93 4.85 5.34
N LEU A 136 -11.02 5.73 5.76
CA LEU A 136 -11.22 6.61 6.91
C LEU A 136 -12.42 7.54 6.68
N LEU A 137 -12.52 8.13 5.49
CA LEU A 137 -13.64 9.00 5.11
C LEU A 137 -14.96 8.25 5.14
N LEU A 138 -14.99 7.04 4.59
CA LEU A 138 -16.18 6.19 4.56
C LEU A 138 -16.62 5.79 5.97
N LEU A 139 -15.67 5.42 6.82
CA LEU A 139 -15.91 5.10 8.23
C LEU A 139 -16.48 6.32 8.98
N LEU A 140 -15.91 7.51 8.74
CA LEU A 140 -16.36 8.76 9.36
C LEU A 140 -17.79 9.12 8.92
N LEU A 141 -18.06 9.06 7.61
CA LEU A 141 -19.40 9.32 7.05
C LEU A 141 -20.44 8.37 7.65
N LEU A 142 -20.07 7.10 7.81
CA LEU A 142 -20.94 6.12 8.42
C LEU A 142 -21.17 6.38 9.91
N LEU A 143 -20.12 6.71 10.66
CA LEU A 143 -20.25 7.06 12.07
C LEU A 143 -21.18 8.25 12.24
N LEU A 144 -21.07 9.27 11.39
CA LEU A 144 -21.96 10.41 11.37
C LEU A 144 -23.42 9.97 11.12
N LEU A 145 -23.65 9.12 10.11
CA LEU A 145 -24.99 8.59 9.79
C LEU A 145 -25.58 7.82 10.98
N LEU A 146 -24.77 6.98 11.62
CA LEU A 146 -25.14 6.19 12.79
C LEU A 146 -25.56 7.10 13.96
N LEU A 147 -24.75 8.13 14.25
CA LEU A 147 -25.03 9.11 15.29
C LEU A 147 -26.32 9.88 15.01
N LEU A 148 -26.54 10.30 13.76
CA LEU A 148 -27.76 10.99 13.34
C LEU A 148 -29.00 10.10 13.52
N LEU A 149 -28.90 8.82 13.14
CA LEU A 149 -29.98 7.85 13.31
C LEU A 149 -30.28 7.59 14.79
N LEU A 150 -29.24 7.46 15.62
CA LEU A 150 -29.39 7.31 17.07
C LEU A 150 -30.04 8.54 17.70
N GLN A 151 -29.63 9.74 17.29
CA GLN A 151 -30.21 10.99 17.77
C GLN A 151 -31.70 11.09 17.40
N LEU A 152 -32.05 10.72 16.16
CA LEU A 152 -33.44 10.67 15.72
C LEU A 152 -34.27 9.69 16.57
N LEU A 153 -33.72 8.50 16.87
CA LEU A 153 -34.36 7.51 17.73
C LEU A 153 -34.62 8.06 19.14
N LEU A 154 -33.60 8.68 19.74
CA LEU A 154 -33.71 9.27 21.08
C LEU A 154 -34.76 10.38 21.12
N LEU A 155 -34.80 11.23 20.09
CA LEU A 155 -35.80 12.30 19.98
C LEU A 155 -37.22 11.73 19.86
N LEU A 156 -37.41 10.70 19.04
CA LEU A 156 -38.69 10.01 18.90
C LEU A 156 -39.14 9.40 20.23
N LEU A 157 -38.21 8.75 20.95
CA LEU A 157 -38.50 8.14 22.25
C LEU A 157 -38.88 9.20 23.30
N LEU A 158 -38.17 10.34 23.33
CA LEU A 158 -38.48 11.45 24.23
C LEU A 158 -39.86 12.04 23.93
N LEU A 159 -40.17 12.28 22.65
CA LEU A 159 -41.48 12.78 22.22
C LEU A 159 -42.61 11.84 22.65
N LEU A 160 -42.40 10.52 22.50
CA LEU A 160 -43.35 9.53 22.96
C LEU A 160 -43.57 9.59 24.47
N LEU A 161 -42.49 9.65 25.25
CA LEU A 161 -42.56 9.72 26.70
C LEU A 161 -43.33 10.97 27.15
N LEU A 162 -43.08 12.12 26.52
CA LEU A 162 -43.79 13.36 26.79
C LEU A 162 -45.28 13.25 26.47
N LEU A 163 -45.64 12.67 25.33
CA LEU A 163 -47.03 12.45 24.93
C LEU A 163 -47.76 11.54 25.93
N LEU A 164 -47.11 10.46 26.37
CA LEU A 164 -47.65 9.54 27.37
C LEU A 164 -47.88 10.25 28.71
N LEU A 165 -46.90 11.05 29.16
CA LEU A 165 -47.01 11.83 30.40
C LEU A 165 -48.17 12.83 30.33
N LEU A 166 -48.29 13.56 29.22
CA LEU A 166 -49.38 14.52 28.99
C LEU A 166 -50.74 13.82 29.05
N LEU A 167 -50.87 12.67 28.38
CA LEU A 167 -52.10 11.90 28.36
C LEU A 167 -52.46 11.36 29.75
N LEU A 168 -51.47 10.89 30.51
CA LEU A 168 -51.65 10.46 31.91
C LEU A 168 -52.13 11.63 32.78
N LEU A 169 -51.50 12.80 32.66
CA LEU A 169 -51.86 13.99 33.43
C LEU A 169 -53.28 14.47 33.10
N LEU A 170 -53.65 14.47 31.82
CA LEU A 170 -54.99 14.82 31.38
C LEU A 170 -56.03 13.84 31.94
N LEU A 171 -55.73 12.54 31.93
CA LEU A 171 -56.59 11.51 32.50
C LEU A 171 -56.75 11.69 34.03
N LEU A 172 -55.67 12.00 34.75
CA LEU A 172 -55.72 12.29 36.18
C LEU A 172 -56.56 13.54 36.49
N LEU A 173 -56.43 14.60 35.69
CA LEU A 173 -57.24 15.81 35.84
C LEU A 173 -58.73 15.53 35.58
N LEU A 174 -59.06 14.74 34.56
CA LEU A 174 -60.44 14.35 34.28
C LEU A 174 -61.03 13.51 35.42
N LEU A 175 -60.28 12.56 35.96
CA LEU A 175 -60.70 11.75 37.11
C LEU A 175 -60.88 12.62 38.36
N HIS A 176 -59.96 13.54 38.63
CA HIS A 176 -60.06 14.47 39.77
C HIS A 176 -61.27 15.40 39.64
N HIS A 177 -61.53 15.95 38.45
CA HIS A 177 -62.70 16.77 38.20
C HIS A 177 -64.01 15.98 38.38
N HIS A 178 -64.04 14.73 37.90
CA HIS A 178 -65.20 13.87 38.08
C HIS A 178 -65.50 13.60 39.56
N HIS A 179 -64.47 13.34 40.37
CA HIS A 179 -64.61 13.13 41.82
C HIS A 179 -65.04 14.37 42.61
N HIS A 180 -64.72 15.59 42.16
CA HIS A 180 -65.19 16.83 42.79
C HIS A 180 -66.55 17.32 42.28
N SER A 181 -67.05 16.78 41.17
CA SER A 181 -68.35 17.10 40.58
C SER A 181 -69.51 16.24 41.11
N GLN A 182 -69.22 15.32 42.04
CA GLN A 182 -70.19 14.52 42.82
C GLN A 182 -70.20 15.01 44.26
#